data_AF-A0A921ZNP0-F1
#
_entry.id   AF-A0A921ZNP0-F1
#
_cell.length_a   1.000
_cell.length_b   1.000
_cell.length_c   1.000
_cell.angle_alpha   90.00
_cell.angle_beta   90.00
_cell.angle_gamma   90.00
#
_symmetry.space_group_name_H-M   'P 1'
#
loop_
_entity.id
_entity.type
_entity.pdbx_description
1 polymer ?
#
loop_
_entity_poly.entity_id
_entity_poly.type
_entity_poly.pdbx_seq_one_letter_code
_entity_poly.pdbx_strand_id
1 'polypeptide(L)'
;MKSSVTLLRESIVQSTSIPKDAIVNLKQEISTPPDMVSINSRVIKVEFLLKVIARLPMPHLNASVEIPIVIGEKLEESLEVEPHPSYWEVMSEEEKVKE
;
A
#
# COMPACT_ATOMS: atom_id res chain seq x y z
N MET A 1 -15.24 -4.01 22.94
CA MET A 1 -14.08 -4.80 22.49
C MET A 1 -12.96 -3.82 22.20
N LYS A 2 -11.81 -3.93 22.88
CA LYS A 2 -10.66 -3.05 22.63
C LYS A 2 -9.95 -3.58 21.39
N SER A 3 -9.88 -2.82 20.31
CA SER A 3 -9.02 -3.19 19.19
C SER A 3 -7.58 -3.07 19.68
N SER A 4 -6.90 -4.21 19.82
CA SER A 4 -5.47 -4.22 20.08
C SER A 4 -4.77 -3.78 18.80
N VAL A 5 -4.37 -2.51 18.75
CA VAL A 5 -3.49 -2.02 17.68
C VAL A 5 -2.09 -2.54 17.96
N THR A 6 -1.63 -3.50 17.16
CA THR A 6 -0.28 -4.05 17.26
C THR A 6 0.69 -3.10 16.59
N LEU A 7 1.62 -2.52 17.35
CA LEU A 7 2.72 -1.72 16.80
C LEU A 7 3.71 -2.67 16.11
N LEU A 8 3.84 -2.55 14.79
CA LEU A 8 4.67 -3.45 13.99
C LEU A 8 6.13 -2.98 13.95
N ARG A 9 6.35 -1.67 13.76
CA ARG A 9 7.68 -1.04 13.74
C ARG A 9 7.61 0.40 14.25
N GLU A 10 8.68 0.83 14.90
CA GLU A 10 8.90 2.23 15.30
C GLU A 10 10.26 2.69 14.74
N SER A 11 10.30 3.92 14.24
CA SER A 11 11.53 4.61 13.85
C SER A 11 11.46 6.04 14.36
N ILE A 12 12.60 6.58 14.77
CA ILE A 12 12.70 7.91 15.38
C ILE A 12 13.73 8.72 14.61
N VAL A 13 13.34 9.91 14.19
CA VAL A 13 14.20 10.92 13.59
C VAL A 13 14.13 12.18 14.45
N GLN A 14 15.26 12.86 14.63
CA GLN A 14 15.36 14.05 15.45
C GLN A 14 15.73 15.26 14.60
N SER A 15 15.16 16.42 14.95
CA SER A 15 15.56 17.73 14.45
C SER A 15 15.94 18.61 15.64
N THR A 16 17.00 19.40 15.51
CA THR A 16 17.57 20.19 16.61
C THR A 16 16.86 21.53 16.82
N SER A 17 16.42 22.20 15.76
CA SER A 17 15.58 23.40 15.86
C SER A 17 14.83 23.66 14.56
N ILE A 18 13.55 24.01 14.67
CA ILE A 18 12.70 24.41 13.54
C ILE A 18 12.34 25.88 13.74
N PRO A 19 12.78 26.80 12.86
CA PRO A 19 12.39 28.20 12.96
C PRO A 19 10.87 28.36 12.83
N LYS A 20 10.34 29.46 13.37
CA LYS A 20 8.92 29.78 13.23
C LYS A 20 8.56 29.91 11.75
N ASP A 21 7.43 29.32 11.36
CA ASP A 21 6.89 29.32 9.99
C ASP A 21 7.80 28.63 8.94
N ALA A 22 8.82 27.88 9.39
CA ALA A 22 9.68 27.10 8.51
C ALA A 22 9.14 25.67 8.30
N ILE A 23 9.43 25.11 7.13
CA ILE A 23 9.13 23.72 6.79
C ILE A 23 10.42 22.92 6.88
N VAL A 24 10.40 21.82 7.63
CA VAL A 24 11.51 20.86 7.71
C VAL A 24 11.07 19.54 7.12
N ASN A 25 11.83 19.08 6.12
CA ASN A 25 11.61 17.80 5.48
C ASN A 25 12.41 16.72 6.20
N LEU A 26 11.71 15.82 6.90
CA LEU A 26 12.31 14.67 7.54
C LEU A 26 12.06 13.44 6.67
N LYS A 27 13.14 12.78 6.24
CA LYS A 27 13.05 11.52 5.49
C LYS A 27 13.41 10.38 6.44
N GLN A 28 12.50 9.42 6.57
CA GLN A 28 12.72 8.20 7.33
C GLN A 28 12.22 7.03 6.50
N GLU A 29 13.02 5.98 6.41
CA GLU A 29 12.65 4.73 5.77
C GLU A 29 12.30 3.69 6.82
N ILE A 30 11.24 2.92 6.58
CA ILE A 30 10.79 1.83 7.43
C ILE A 30 10.67 0.60 6.55
N SER A 31 11.56 -0.37 6.74
CA SER A 31 11.52 -1.61 5.98
C SER A 31 10.29 -2.43 6.36
N THR A 32 9.49 -2.79 5.36
CA THR A 32 8.35 -3.69 5.52
C THR A 32 8.79 -5.14 5.29
N PRO A 33 8.43 -6.08 6.18
CA PRO A 33 8.57 -7.52 5.93
C PRO A 33 7.91 -7.94 4.60
N PRO A 34 8.46 -8.93 3.88
CA PRO A 34 7.94 -9.36 2.58
C PRO A 34 6.55 -10.01 2.66
N ASP A 35 6.15 -10.47 3.84
CA ASP A 35 4.86 -11.09 4.15
C ASP A 35 3.78 -10.07 4.57
N MET A 36 4.13 -8.79 4.78
CA MET A 36 3.15 -7.74 5.06
C MET A 36 2.46 -7.29 3.77
N VAL A 37 1.21 -7.70 3.58
CA VAL A 37 0.38 -7.33 2.42
C VAL A 37 -0.98 -6.85 2.88
N SER A 38 -1.46 -5.76 2.30
CA SER A 38 -2.81 -5.24 2.52
C SER A 38 -3.82 -6.08 1.77
N ILE A 39 -4.85 -6.55 2.47
CA ILE A 39 -5.88 -7.43 1.90
C ILE A 39 -7.22 -6.72 2.06
N ASN A 40 -7.94 -6.54 0.96
CA ASN A 40 -9.30 -6.01 1.00
C ASN A 40 -10.23 -6.95 0.24
N SER A 41 -10.65 -8.03 0.90
CA SER A 41 -11.58 -9.02 0.35
C SER A 41 -12.92 -8.98 1.07
N ARG A 42 -13.94 -9.65 0.52
CA ARG A 42 -15.28 -9.75 1.15
C ARG A 42 -15.27 -10.53 2.48
N VAL A 43 -14.24 -11.33 2.72
CA VAL A 43 -14.16 -12.26 3.87
C VAL A 43 -13.14 -11.77 4.90
N ILE A 44 -11.99 -11.26 4.44
CA ILE A 44 -10.87 -10.82 5.28
C ILE A 44 -10.42 -9.43 4.84
N LYS A 45 -10.20 -8.56 5.82
CA LYS A 45 -9.66 -7.22 5.64
C LYS A 45 -8.43 -7.02 6.52
N VAL A 46 -7.30 -6.69 5.91
CA VAL A 46 -6.02 -6.37 6.56
C VAL A 46 -5.62 -4.97 6.13
N GLU A 47 -5.63 -4.03 7.08
CA GLU A 47 -5.29 -2.63 6.87
C GLU A 47 -4.09 -2.25 7.73
N PHE A 48 -3.25 -1.38 7.20
CA PHE A 48 -2.10 -0.83 7.92
C PHE A 48 -2.25 0.68 8.07
N LEU A 49 -1.82 1.18 9.23
CA LEU A 49 -1.84 2.59 9.58
C LEU A 49 -0.42 3.03 9.94
N LEU A 50 0.05 4.08 9.31
CA LEU A 50 1.26 4.78 9.70
C LEU A 50 0.91 5.87 10.72
N LYS A 51 1.45 5.77 11.92
CA LYS A 51 1.29 6.78 12.96
C LYS A 51 2.57 7.58 13.13
N VAL A 52 2.55 8.85 12.73
CA VAL A 52 3.66 9.80 12.91
C VAL A 52 3.42 10.59 14.17
N ILE A 53 4.37 10.60 15.10
CA ILE A 53 4.25 11.31 16.38
C ILE A 53 5.36 12.36 16.48
N ALA A 54 4.98 13.63 16.54
CA ALA A 54 5.89 14.73 16.86
C ALA A 54 6.00 14.85 18.38
N ARG A 55 7.15 14.47 18.93
CA ARG A 55 7.48 14.64 20.35
C ARG A 55 8.01 16.05 20.57
N LEU A 56 7.25 16.86 21.30
CA LEU A 56 7.60 18.25 21.57
C LEU A 56 8.09 18.41 23.02
N PRO A 57 9.02 19.33 23.29
CA PRO A 57 9.44 19.61 24.66
C PRO A 57 8.33 20.30 25.45
N MET A 58 8.28 20.02 26.76
CA MET A 58 7.37 20.68 27.71
C MET A 58 7.47 22.22 27.56
N PRO A 59 6.35 22.95 27.60
CA PRO A 59 5.00 22.55 28.03
C PRO A 59 4.08 22.03 26.90
N HIS A 60 4.63 21.77 25.71
CA HIS A 60 3.82 21.42 24.55
C HIS A 60 3.34 19.96 24.60
N LEU A 61 2.13 19.71 24.11
CA LEU A 61 1.61 18.36 23.94
C LEU A 61 2.15 17.74 22.67
N ASN A 62 2.42 16.43 22.71
CA ASN A 62 2.79 15.68 21.51
C ASN A 62 1.63 15.72 20.50
N ALA A 63 1.98 15.89 19.22
CA ALA A 63 1.03 15.82 18.13
C ALA A 63 1.20 14.48 17.40
N SER A 64 0.11 13.92 16.87
CA SER A 64 0.19 12.71 16.05
C SER A 64 -0.74 12.77 14.85
N VAL A 65 -0.30 12.19 13.75
CA VAL A 65 -1.08 12.03 12.51
C VAL A 65 -1.12 10.54 12.16
N GLU A 66 -2.30 10.04 11.81
CA GLU A 66 -2.52 8.67 11.37
C GLU A 66 -2.84 8.67 9.87
N ILE A 67 -2.09 7.88 9.10
CA ILE A 67 -2.15 7.84 7.64
C ILE A 67 -2.43 6.39 7.22
N PRO A 68 -3.53 6.08 6.53
CA PRO A 68 -3.77 4.75 5.99
C PRO A 68 -2.79 4.48 4.84
N ILE A 69 -2.16 3.30 4.88
CA ILE A 69 -1.20 2.88 3.87
C ILE A 69 -1.60 1.53 3.29
N VAL A 70 -1.26 1.33 2.01
CA VAL A 70 -1.42 0.06 1.31
C VAL A 70 -0.02 -0.50 1.05
N ILE A 71 0.22 -1.74 1.46
CA ILE A 71 1.48 -2.46 1.34
C ILE A 71 1.27 -3.66 0.41
N GLY A 72 2.17 -3.83 -0.56
CA GLY A 72 2.09 -4.86 -1.60
C GLY A 72 1.61 -4.30 -2.94
N GLU A 73 1.88 -5.06 -4.00
CA GLU A 73 1.42 -4.71 -5.34
C GLU A 73 -0.09 -4.99 -5.45
N LYS A 74 -0.81 -4.05 -6.06
CA LYS A 74 -2.18 -4.29 -6.50
C LYS A 74 -2.08 -5.33 -7.61
N LEU A 75 -2.34 -6.59 -7.30
CA LEU A 75 -2.64 -7.61 -8.29
C LEU A 75 -3.95 -7.17 -8.96
N GLU A 76 -3.85 -6.24 -9.90
CA GLU A 76 -4.77 -6.23 -11.02
C GLU A 76 -4.46 -7.52 -11.76
N GLU A 77 -5.16 -8.56 -11.34
CA GLU A 77 -5.33 -9.79 -12.08
C GLU A 77 -5.98 -9.39 -13.41
N SER A 78 -5.16 -8.90 -14.34
CA SER A 78 -5.46 -8.99 -15.76
C SER A 78 -5.48 -10.49 -16.02
N LEU A 79 -6.62 -11.11 -15.74
CA LEU A 79 -7.02 -12.33 -16.40
C LEU A 79 -6.89 -12.00 -17.89
N GLU A 80 -5.76 -12.35 -18.47
CA GLU A 80 -5.61 -12.53 -19.91
C GLU A 80 -6.59 -13.63 -20.27
N VAL A 81 -7.87 -13.25 -20.38
CA VAL A 81 -8.86 -14.00 -21.12
C VAL A 81 -8.32 -13.92 -22.53
N GLU A 82 -7.59 -14.95 -22.95
CA GLU A 82 -7.30 -15.15 -24.37
C GLU A 82 -8.62 -14.91 -25.09
N PRO A 83 -8.69 -13.91 -26.00
CA PRO A 83 -9.92 -13.63 -26.69
C PRO A 83 -10.31 -14.91 -27.40
N HIS A 84 -11.51 -15.43 -27.09
CA HIS A 84 -12.03 -16.58 -27.80
C HIS A 84 -11.97 -16.27 -29.30
N PRO A 85 -11.49 -17.23 -30.12
CA PRO A 85 -11.31 -16.98 -31.54
C PRO A 85 -12.61 -16.48 -32.14
N SER A 86 -12.48 -15.49 -33.02
CA SER A 86 -13.62 -14.90 -33.71
C SER A 86 -14.26 -15.97 -34.61
N TYR A 87 -15.59 -15.95 -34.70
CA TYR A 87 -16.36 -16.84 -35.60
C TYR A 87 -15.79 -16.88 -37.03
N TRP A 88 -15.21 -15.77 -37.50
CA TRP A 88 -14.59 -15.66 -38.83
C TRP A 88 -13.23 -16.36 -38.95
N GLU A 89 -12.47 -16.47 -37.86
CA GLU A 89 -11.17 -17.17 -37.83
C GLU A 89 -11.37 -18.68 -37.92
N VAL A 90 -12.36 -19.22 -37.19
CA VAL A 90 -12.73 -20.65 -37.23
C VAL A 90 -13.21 -21.06 -38.63
N MET A 91 -13.97 -20.19 -39.30
CA MET A 91 -14.53 -20.48 -40.64
C MET A 91 -13.51 -20.34 -41.77
N SER A 92 -12.39 -19.65 -41.56
CA SER A 92 -11.36 -19.46 -42.60
C SER A 92 -10.25 -20.52 -42.57
N GLU A 93 -10.13 -21.29 -41.50
CA GLU A 93 -9.16 -22.40 -41.39
C GLU A 93 -9.61 -23.67 -42.15
N GLU A 94 -10.92 -23.93 -42.25
CA GLU A 94 -11.43 -25.12 -42.94
C GLU A 94 -11.23 -25.10 -44.46
N GLU A 95 -10.96 -23.94 -45.05
CA GLU A 95 -10.75 -23.80 -46.49
C GLU A 95 -9.31 -24.09 -46.94
N LYS A 96 -8.35 -24.12 -46.00
CA LYS A 96 -6.91 -24.19 -46.31
C LYS A 96 -6.33 -25.60 -46.36
N VAL A 97 -7.12 -26.64 -46.09
CA VAL A 97 -6.66 -28.06 -46.07
C VAL A 97 -6.89 -28.77 -47.41
N LYS A 98 -7.28 -28.05 -48.48
CA LYS A 98 -7.40 -28.61 -49.83
C LYS A 98 -6.44 -27.92 -50.79
N GLU A 99 -5.17 -28.27 -50.71
CA GLU A 99 -4.25 -28.19 -51.84
C GLU A 99 -3.31 -29.40 -51.86
#